data_AF-A0A967K1J0-F1
#
_entry.id   AF-A0A967K1J0-F1
#
_cell.length_a   1.000
_cell.length_b   1.000
_cell.length_c   1.000
_cell.angle_alpha   90.00
_cell.angle_beta   90.00
_cell.angle_gamma   90.00
#
_symmetry.space_group_name_H-M   'P 1'
#
loop_
_entity.id
_entity.type
_entity.pdbx_description
1 polymer ?
#
loop_
_entity_poly.entity_id
_entity_poly.type
_entity_poly.pdbx_seq_one_letter_code
_entity_poly.pdbx_strand_id
1 'polypeptide(L)'
;FRGLLDGLSEYGIKYRYKRPKIYLAKSSLRESNLWLLDEGLETSESFIVSVNAGSGFRYKRWSVDRYIRLCKWMIAEFDAHIVVVSRSRKDSTARALFRRLPKEYTHWLVNKPLDLVAGVLSKTDINIGNDSGIAHLASAVGVPTVTIFGPTSPAYWKPAGSNSIVVYNMEKTCRCGYKKAERCTNKVCFDSINETHFADAILYSLNLFVGRWKKPSLDRIKIAPNVKIEQNGNGTIIYNRAVPKPILINHGLKKIKQILNYFGKTRSYIETVNKYPEYKEIADFFLMHRILISDSPKIYNRDL
;
A
#
# COMPACT_ATOMS: atom_id res chain seq x y z
N PHE A 1 13.95 -0.44 -20.34
CA PHE A 1 15.24 -1.17 -20.34
C PHE A 1 15.40 -2.13 -21.51
N ARG A 2 14.46 -3.03 -21.83
CA ARG A 2 14.56 -3.88 -23.04
C ARG A 2 14.75 -3.05 -24.33
N GLY A 3 13.91 -2.04 -24.53
CA GLY A 3 14.05 -1.14 -25.69
C GLY A 3 15.39 -0.39 -25.82
N LEU A 4 16.17 -0.22 -24.75
CA LEU A 4 17.53 0.37 -24.84
C LEU A 4 18.56 -0.65 -25.32
N LEU A 5 18.36 -1.93 -25.00
CA LEU A 5 19.24 -3.02 -25.42
C LEU A 5 18.83 -3.59 -26.78
N ASP A 6 17.56 -3.46 -27.17
CA ASP A 6 17.06 -3.90 -28.48
C ASP A 6 17.83 -3.24 -29.63
N GLY A 7 18.26 -1.98 -29.47
CA GLY A 7 19.12 -1.30 -30.44
C GLY A 7 20.49 -1.94 -30.62
N LEU A 8 21.01 -2.71 -29.65
CA LEU A 8 22.27 -3.45 -29.82
C LEU A 8 22.13 -4.61 -30.81
N SER A 9 20.93 -5.19 -30.92
CA SER A 9 20.65 -6.27 -31.88
C SER A 9 20.77 -5.78 -33.33
N GLU A 10 20.45 -4.51 -33.59
CA GLU A 10 20.61 -3.88 -34.92
C GLU A 10 22.08 -3.85 -35.36
N TYR A 11 23.02 -3.87 -34.41
CA TYR A 11 24.46 -3.96 -34.66
C TYR A 11 25.02 -5.39 -34.53
N GLY A 12 24.16 -6.42 -34.51
CA GLY A 12 24.57 -7.82 -34.39
C GLY A 12 25.08 -8.24 -33.00
N ILE A 13 24.96 -7.36 -31.99
CA ILE A 13 25.43 -7.63 -30.63
C ILE A 13 24.36 -8.44 -29.90
N LYS A 14 24.64 -9.72 -29.65
CA LYS A 14 23.81 -10.58 -28.81
C LYS A 14 23.88 -10.11 -27.36
N TYR A 15 22.72 -9.94 -26.73
CA TYR A 15 22.65 -9.56 -25.31
C TYR A 15 21.68 -10.45 -24.54
N ARG A 16 21.91 -10.58 -23.23
CA ARG A 16 20.95 -11.19 -22.31
C ARG A 16 20.43 -10.12 -21.37
N TYR A 17 19.11 -9.95 -21.34
CA TYR A 17 18.50 -9.02 -20.40
C TYR A 17 18.79 -9.44 -18.96
N LYS A 18 19.57 -8.60 -18.25
CA LYS A 18 19.74 -8.67 -16.80
C LYS A 18 19.00 -7.49 -16.18
N ARG A 19 18.33 -7.74 -15.05
CA ARG A 19 17.69 -6.66 -14.28
C ARG A 19 18.79 -5.70 -13.78
N PRO A 20 18.55 -4.37 -13.82
CA PRO A 20 19.49 -3.40 -13.27
C PRO A 20 19.78 -3.71 -11.80
N LYS A 21 21.07 -3.65 -11.44
CA LYS A 21 21.55 -3.77 -10.06
C LYS A 21 22.56 -2.66 -9.81
N ILE A 22 22.51 -2.07 -8.63
CA ILE A 22 23.51 -1.11 -8.17
C ILE A 22 24.27 -1.77 -7.02
N TYR A 23 25.59 -1.89 -7.20
CA TYR A 23 26.50 -2.35 -6.17
C TYR A 23 27.07 -1.13 -5.46
N LEU A 24 26.98 -1.13 -4.13
CA LEU A 24 27.40 -0.01 -3.31
C LEU A 24 28.86 -0.17 -2.89
N ALA A 25 29.61 0.93 -2.95
CA ALA A 25 30.97 0.96 -2.40
C ALA A 25 30.94 0.78 -0.88
N LYS A 26 32.01 0.22 -0.31
CA LYS A 26 32.16 0.05 1.14
C LYS A 26 32.06 1.39 1.89
N SER A 27 32.56 2.48 1.31
CA SER A 27 32.45 3.83 1.85
C SER A 27 30.99 4.28 1.95
N SER A 28 30.21 4.14 0.87
CA SER A 28 28.79 4.51 0.87
C SER A 28 27.97 3.70 1.87
N LEU A 29 28.27 2.39 2.03
CA LEU A 29 27.65 1.56 3.05
C LEU A 29 27.99 2.04 4.48
N ARG A 30 29.27 2.38 4.71
CA ARG A 30 29.71 2.92 6.01
C ARG A 30 29.01 4.24 6.33
N GLU A 31 28.97 5.18 5.38
CA GLU A 31 28.29 6.47 5.55
C GLU A 31 26.78 6.29 5.78
N SER A 32 26.13 5.37 5.06
CA SER A 32 24.71 5.08 5.30
C SER A 32 24.44 4.47 6.67
N ASN A 33 25.32 3.60 7.17
CA ASN A 33 25.17 3.03 8.51
C ASN A 33 25.36 4.11 9.58
N LEU A 34 26.34 5.00 9.41
CA LEU A 34 26.53 6.13 10.33
C LEU A 34 25.31 7.04 10.34
N TRP A 35 24.77 7.38 9.15
CA TRP A 35 23.56 8.19 9.06
C TRP A 35 22.36 7.52 9.76
N LEU A 36 22.17 6.22 9.61
CA LEU A 36 21.10 5.48 10.30
C LEU A 36 21.28 5.53 11.82
N LEU A 37 22.49 5.31 12.32
CA LEU A 37 22.80 5.39 13.76
C LEU A 37 22.56 6.80 14.32
N ASP A 38 22.98 7.84 13.61
CA ASP A 38 22.74 9.24 14.00
C ASP A 38 21.24 9.58 14.07
N GLU A 39 20.42 8.90 13.27
CA GLU A 39 18.96 9.02 13.28
C GLU A 39 18.28 8.08 14.29
N GLY A 40 19.06 7.30 15.07
CA GLY A 40 18.56 6.35 16.05
C GLY A 40 17.97 5.07 15.46
N LEU A 41 18.38 4.68 14.24
CA LEU A 41 17.86 3.54 13.50
C LEU A 41 18.83 2.35 13.51
N GLU A 42 18.49 1.34 14.31
CA GLU A 42 19.21 0.07 14.31
C GLU A 42 18.51 -0.94 13.40
N THR A 43 19.14 -1.27 12.26
CA THR A 43 18.52 -2.13 11.21
C THR A 43 18.12 -3.54 11.66
N SER A 44 18.66 -4.02 12.78
CA SER A 44 18.27 -5.31 13.38
C SER A 44 16.95 -5.25 14.12
N GLU A 45 16.57 -4.08 14.64
CA GLU A 45 15.46 -3.90 15.57
C GLU A 45 14.34 -3.04 14.99
N SER A 46 14.70 -1.98 14.25
CA SER A 46 13.75 -1.06 13.64
C SER A 46 13.17 -1.63 12.35
N PHE A 47 11.86 -1.50 12.18
CA PHE A 47 11.22 -1.71 10.89
C PHE A 47 11.24 -0.39 10.09
N ILE A 48 12.07 -0.32 9.04
CA ILE A 48 12.39 0.91 8.34
C ILE A 48 11.71 0.95 6.97
N VAL A 49 10.91 1.99 6.75
CA VAL A 49 10.13 2.21 5.53
C VAL A 49 10.62 3.47 4.84
N SER A 50 11.20 3.34 3.65
CA SER A 50 11.50 4.52 2.83
C SER A 50 10.26 4.96 2.05
N VAL A 51 10.00 6.28 2.08
CA VAL A 51 8.84 6.88 1.42
C VAL A 51 9.26 7.95 0.43
N ASN A 52 8.94 7.74 -0.85
CA ASN A 52 9.15 8.71 -1.92
C ASN A 52 7.81 9.18 -2.53
N ALA A 53 7.07 10.01 -1.78
CA ALA A 53 5.77 10.56 -2.18
C ALA A 53 5.85 11.69 -3.25
N GLY A 54 7.05 12.06 -3.68
CA GLY A 54 7.29 12.99 -4.78
C GLY A 54 7.42 12.29 -6.14
N SER A 55 7.57 13.09 -7.19
CA SER A 55 8.00 12.65 -8.53
C SER A 55 8.56 13.84 -9.30
N GLY A 56 9.40 13.56 -10.31
CA GLY A 56 9.98 14.57 -11.20
C GLY A 56 8.91 15.38 -11.95
N PHE A 57 7.73 14.78 -12.15
CA PHE A 57 6.57 15.47 -12.71
C PHE A 57 5.41 15.48 -11.72
N ARG A 58 4.81 16.66 -11.49
CA ARG A 58 3.71 16.83 -10.52
C ARG A 58 2.51 15.94 -10.81
N TYR A 59 2.21 15.70 -12.08
CA TYR A 59 1.08 14.87 -12.49
C TYR A 59 1.23 13.37 -12.19
N LYS A 60 2.43 12.93 -11.79
CA LYS A 60 2.72 11.55 -11.33
C LYS A 60 2.60 11.40 -9.81
N ARG A 61 2.24 12.45 -9.08
CA ARG A 61 2.16 12.43 -7.62
C ARG A 61 0.76 12.01 -7.18
N TRP A 62 0.68 10.95 -6.38
CA TRP A 62 -0.51 10.62 -5.64
C TRP A 62 -0.75 11.62 -4.50
N SER A 63 -1.94 11.60 -3.91
CA SER A 63 -2.30 12.55 -2.86
C SER A 63 -1.43 12.34 -1.61
N VAL A 64 -0.84 13.43 -1.12
CA VAL A 64 0.02 13.40 0.08
C VAL A 64 -0.76 13.02 1.33
N ASP A 65 -2.05 13.36 1.42
CA ASP A 65 -2.91 12.95 2.53
C ASP A 65 -3.06 11.43 2.61
N ARG A 66 -3.08 10.78 1.45
CA ARG A 66 -3.16 9.32 1.35
C ARG A 66 -1.85 8.68 1.82
N TYR A 67 -0.70 9.23 1.42
CA TYR A 67 0.60 8.80 1.96
C TYR A 67 0.69 9.01 3.47
N ILE A 68 0.21 10.13 4.00
CA ILE A 68 0.23 10.39 5.45
C ILE A 68 -0.63 9.37 6.19
N ARG A 69 -1.84 9.07 5.70
CA ARG A 69 -2.68 8.01 6.28
C ARG A 69 -1.99 6.64 6.24
N LEU A 70 -1.35 6.32 5.13
CA LEU A 70 -0.62 5.07 4.96
C LEU A 70 0.58 4.98 5.92
N CYS A 71 1.37 6.04 6.05
CA CYS A 71 2.50 6.08 6.98
C CYS A 71 2.03 5.98 8.44
N LYS A 72 0.96 6.68 8.82
CA LYS A 72 0.37 6.56 10.16
C LYS A 72 -0.10 5.14 10.47
N TRP A 73 -0.71 4.48 9.49
CA TRP A 73 -1.08 3.06 9.61
C TRP A 73 0.16 2.18 9.78
N MET A 74 1.24 2.41 9.02
CA MET A 74 2.47 1.63 9.16
C MET A 74 3.15 1.85 10.52
N ILE A 75 3.17 3.08 11.03
CA ILE A 75 3.66 3.39 12.38
C ILE A 75 2.82 2.64 13.41
N ALA A 76 1.49 2.74 13.35
CA ALA A 76 0.60 2.15 14.35
C ALA A 76 0.61 0.62 14.37
N GLU A 77 0.73 -0.04 13.21
CA GLU A 77 0.64 -1.50 13.10
C GLU A 77 1.99 -2.20 13.18
N PHE A 78 3.08 -1.53 12.80
CA PHE A 78 4.41 -2.14 12.66
C PHE A 78 5.51 -1.40 13.41
N ASP A 79 5.17 -0.37 14.18
CA ASP A 79 6.16 0.50 14.83
C ASP A 79 7.18 1.05 13.81
N ALA A 80 6.69 1.35 12.60
CA ALA A 80 7.54 1.63 11.45
C ALA A 80 8.23 3.00 11.55
N HIS A 81 9.54 3.03 11.34
CA HIS A 81 10.30 4.26 11.13
C HIS A 81 10.23 4.69 9.66
N ILE A 82 9.72 5.89 9.43
CA ILE A 82 9.45 6.45 8.10
C ILE A 82 10.63 7.32 7.66
N VAL A 83 11.42 6.83 6.71
CA VAL A 83 12.49 7.61 6.08
C VAL A 83 11.93 8.35 4.86
N VAL A 84 11.73 9.66 4.98
CA VAL A 84 11.22 10.49 3.88
C VAL A 84 12.36 10.83 2.91
N VAL A 85 12.25 10.36 1.67
CA VAL A 85 13.28 10.52 0.64
C VAL A 85 12.87 11.56 -0.40
N SER A 86 13.70 12.59 -0.60
CA SER A 86 13.46 13.61 -1.63
C SER A 86 14.74 14.29 -2.10
N ARG A 87 14.78 14.73 -3.36
CA ARG A 87 15.88 15.53 -3.90
C ARG A 87 15.91 16.94 -3.30
N SER A 88 14.76 17.55 -3.06
CA SER A 88 14.65 18.98 -2.74
C SER A 88 13.98 19.20 -1.40
N ARG A 89 14.60 20.05 -0.57
CA ARG A 89 13.98 20.57 0.67
C ARG A 89 12.71 21.40 0.40
N LYS A 90 12.53 21.89 -0.84
CA LYS A 90 11.33 22.62 -1.27
C LYS A 90 10.21 21.69 -1.75
N ASP A 91 10.42 20.37 -1.82
CA ASP A 91 9.37 19.44 -2.23
C ASP A 91 8.20 19.46 -1.22
N SER A 92 7.03 19.91 -1.67
CA SER A 92 5.85 20.08 -0.83
C SER A 92 5.32 18.77 -0.25
N THR A 93 5.49 17.64 -0.95
CA THR A 93 5.03 16.33 -0.48
C THR A 93 5.91 15.81 0.66
N ALA A 94 7.23 15.91 0.50
CA ALA A 94 8.19 15.55 1.55
C ALA A 94 7.99 16.42 2.80
N ARG A 95 7.90 17.75 2.62
CA ARG A 95 7.65 18.69 3.74
C ARG A 95 6.35 18.39 4.46
N ALA A 96 5.29 18.04 3.74
CA ALA A 96 4.00 17.71 4.33
C ALA A 96 4.05 16.41 5.14
N LEU A 97 4.74 15.36 4.65
CA LEU A 97 4.97 14.14 5.41
C LEU A 97 5.70 14.45 6.72
N PHE A 98 6.86 15.11 6.63
CA PHE A 98 7.69 15.41 7.80
C PHE A 98 7.00 16.30 8.84
N ARG A 99 6.12 17.20 8.40
CA ARG A 99 5.35 18.05 9.33
C ARG A 99 4.17 17.37 10.00
N ARG A 100 3.59 16.33 9.39
CA ARG A 100 2.29 15.77 9.77
C ARG A 100 2.36 14.35 10.33
N LEU A 101 3.54 13.74 10.26
CA LEU A 101 3.86 12.49 10.94
C LEU A 101 4.55 12.77 12.28
N PRO A 102 4.45 11.85 13.25
CA PRO A 102 5.18 11.95 14.52
C PRO A 102 6.69 12.03 14.28
N LYS A 103 7.40 12.91 14.98
CA LYS A 103 8.80 13.23 14.70
C LYS A 103 9.74 12.09 15.10
N GLU A 104 9.41 11.41 16.18
CA GLU A 104 10.12 10.25 16.73
C GLU A 104 10.15 9.05 15.77
N TYR A 105 9.19 8.98 14.83
CA TYR A 105 9.10 7.95 13.80
C TYR A 105 9.49 8.45 12.40
N THR A 106 9.90 9.70 12.23
CA THR A 106 10.06 10.28 10.90
C THR A 106 11.45 10.90 10.69
N HIS A 107 12.17 10.36 9.71
CA HIS A 107 13.57 10.68 9.43
C HIS A 107 13.72 11.39 8.09
N TRP A 108 14.64 12.35 8.00
CA TRP A 108 14.70 13.30 6.88
C TRP A 108 15.90 13.06 5.96
N LEU A 109 15.73 12.17 4.97
CA LEU A 109 16.74 11.88 3.95
C LEU A 109 16.54 12.73 2.70
N VAL A 110 16.73 14.05 2.83
CA VAL A 110 16.47 15.02 1.76
C VAL A 110 17.69 15.82 1.37
N ASN A 111 17.88 16.00 0.05
CA ASN A 111 19.02 16.72 -0.54
C ASN A 111 20.35 16.12 -0.07
N LYS A 112 20.46 14.79 -0.19
CA LYS A 112 21.64 14.00 0.12
C LYS A 112 22.28 13.46 -1.16
N PRO A 113 23.60 13.16 -1.16
CA PRO A 113 24.27 12.45 -2.24
C PRO A 113 23.57 11.13 -2.60
N LEU A 114 23.54 10.78 -3.88
CA LEU A 114 22.73 9.65 -4.36
C LEU A 114 23.24 8.30 -3.88
N ASP A 115 24.55 8.18 -3.70
CA ASP A 115 25.24 7.02 -3.13
C ASP A 115 24.89 6.80 -1.66
N LEU A 116 24.85 7.87 -0.85
CA LEU A 116 24.33 7.82 0.51
C LEU A 116 22.85 7.39 0.52
N VAL A 117 22.03 7.97 -0.36
CA VAL A 117 20.60 7.60 -0.48
C VAL A 117 20.45 6.13 -0.85
N ALA A 118 21.24 5.64 -1.81
CA ALA A 118 21.23 4.24 -2.22
C ALA A 118 21.67 3.31 -1.08
N GLY A 119 22.67 3.72 -0.28
CA GLY A 119 23.10 3.04 0.93
C GLY A 119 21.99 2.91 1.96
N VAL A 120 21.34 4.02 2.32
CA VAL A 120 20.23 4.02 3.28
C VAL A 120 19.06 3.18 2.76
N LEU A 121 18.69 3.33 1.47
CA LEU A 121 17.64 2.51 0.86
C LEU A 121 17.95 1.03 1.02
N SER A 122 19.18 0.58 0.74
CA SER A 122 19.60 -0.83 0.84
C SER A 122 19.44 -1.45 2.24
N LYS A 123 19.23 -0.62 3.27
CA LYS A 123 19.02 -0.99 4.66
C LYS A 123 17.57 -0.90 5.12
N THR A 124 16.66 -0.43 4.26
CA THR A 124 15.22 -0.40 4.55
C THR A 124 14.56 -1.75 4.27
N ASP A 125 13.50 -2.06 5.01
CA ASP A 125 12.72 -3.28 4.83
C ASP A 125 11.82 -3.21 3.59
N ILE A 126 11.32 -2.00 3.30
CA ILE A 126 10.44 -1.76 2.15
C ILE A 126 10.49 -0.29 1.71
N ASN A 127 10.44 -0.07 0.40
CA ASN A 127 10.26 1.24 -0.20
C ASN A 127 8.84 1.41 -0.76
N ILE A 128 8.18 2.52 -0.45
CA ILE A 128 6.86 2.89 -1.01
C ILE A 128 6.90 4.27 -1.67
N GLY A 129 6.27 4.44 -2.82
CA GLY A 129 6.28 5.75 -3.48
C GLY A 129 5.66 5.78 -4.88
N ASN A 130 5.77 6.94 -5.54
CA ASN A 130 5.29 7.09 -6.92
C ASN A 130 6.32 6.59 -7.93
N ASP A 131 5.89 6.46 -9.19
CA ASP A 131 6.74 6.44 -10.39
C ASP A 131 7.77 7.58 -10.35
N SER A 132 9.00 7.25 -9.92
CA SER A 132 10.10 8.18 -9.73
C SER A 132 11.45 7.46 -9.73
N GLY A 133 12.54 8.21 -9.94
CA GLY A 133 13.90 7.67 -9.91
C GLY A 133 14.28 6.98 -8.60
N ILE A 134 13.74 7.41 -7.46
CA ILE A 134 14.01 6.79 -6.16
C ILE A 134 13.40 5.37 -6.08
N ALA A 135 12.21 5.16 -6.64
CA ALA A 135 11.63 3.81 -6.71
C ALA A 135 12.48 2.86 -7.57
N HIS A 136 13.08 3.37 -8.67
CA HIS A 136 14.04 2.60 -9.46
C HIS A 136 15.33 2.31 -8.68
N LEU A 137 15.85 3.29 -7.95
CA LEU A 137 17.06 3.15 -7.15
C LEU A 137 16.87 2.09 -6.04
N ALA A 138 15.79 2.19 -5.25
CA ALA A 138 15.45 1.23 -4.20
C ALA A 138 15.37 -0.21 -4.75
N SER A 139 14.66 -0.37 -5.86
CA SER A 139 14.54 -1.65 -6.56
C SER A 139 15.89 -2.19 -7.06
N ALA A 140 16.78 -1.32 -7.55
CA ALA A 140 18.09 -1.69 -8.06
C ALA A 140 19.09 -2.08 -6.95
N VAL A 141 18.93 -1.55 -5.73
CA VAL A 141 19.70 -1.99 -4.54
C VAL A 141 19.08 -3.20 -3.84
N GLY A 142 17.99 -3.75 -4.38
CA GLY A 142 17.39 -5.02 -3.94
C GLY A 142 16.23 -4.91 -2.96
N VAL A 143 15.81 -3.68 -2.61
CA VAL A 143 14.78 -3.43 -1.61
C VAL A 143 13.40 -3.77 -2.18
N PRO A 144 12.54 -4.49 -1.42
CA PRO A 144 11.13 -4.65 -1.78
C PRO A 144 10.48 -3.29 -2.03
N THR A 145 9.96 -3.08 -3.23
CA THR A 145 9.51 -1.76 -3.68
C THR A 145 8.07 -1.81 -4.15
N VAL A 146 7.18 -1.04 -3.52
CA VAL A 146 5.79 -0.89 -3.96
C VAL A 146 5.59 0.48 -4.57
N THR A 147 5.29 0.52 -5.87
CA THR A 147 5.20 1.76 -6.64
C THR A 147 3.80 2.00 -7.16
N ILE A 148 3.24 3.17 -6.89
CA ILE A 148 1.97 3.59 -7.47
C ILE A 148 2.19 4.28 -8.82
N PHE A 149 1.35 3.90 -9.79
CA PHE A 149 1.30 4.49 -11.11
C PHE A 149 -0.07 5.11 -11.34
N GLY A 150 -0.08 6.26 -12.02
CA GLY A 150 -1.29 6.95 -12.47
C GLY A 150 -1.31 7.04 -13.99
N PRO A 151 -0.97 8.19 -14.59
CA PRO A 151 -1.08 8.40 -16.04
C PRO A 151 0.04 7.76 -16.88
N THR A 152 1.10 7.26 -16.23
CA THR A 152 2.21 6.58 -16.91
C THR A 152 2.02 5.07 -16.87
N SER A 153 2.41 4.41 -17.96
CA SER A 153 2.25 2.95 -18.05
C SER A 153 3.43 2.23 -17.35
N PRO A 154 3.14 1.36 -16.37
CA PRO A 154 4.17 0.54 -15.73
C PRO A 154 4.79 -0.49 -16.67
N ALA A 155 4.19 -0.76 -17.85
CA ALA A 155 4.80 -1.63 -18.85
C ALA A 155 6.16 -1.10 -19.33
N TYR A 156 6.33 0.22 -19.35
CA TYR A 156 7.57 0.88 -19.77
C TYR A 156 8.43 1.34 -18.60
N TRP A 157 7.78 1.81 -17.52
CA TRP A 157 8.43 2.60 -16.47
C TRP A 157 8.49 1.92 -15.10
N LYS A 158 7.99 0.68 -14.93
CA LYS A 158 8.08 0.03 -13.62
C LYS A 158 9.53 -0.17 -13.18
N PRO A 159 9.83 -0.07 -11.86
CA PRO A 159 11.11 -0.50 -11.33
C PRO A 159 11.44 -1.93 -11.77
N ALA A 160 12.66 -2.12 -12.26
CA ALA A 160 13.05 -3.32 -12.99
C ALA A 160 13.67 -4.41 -12.10
N GLY A 161 13.88 -4.14 -10.81
CA GLY A 161 14.34 -5.13 -9.84
C GLY A 161 13.32 -6.25 -9.62
N SER A 162 13.77 -7.35 -9.02
CA SER A 162 12.97 -8.57 -8.86
C SER A 162 11.85 -8.43 -7.84
N ASN A 163 12.03 -7.55 -6.86
CA ASN A 163 11.17 -7.44 -5.68
C ASN A 163 10.30 -6.18 -5.80
N SER A 164 9.64 -5.99 -6.95
CA SER A 164 8.89 -4.77 -7.23
C SER A 164 7.43 -5.07 -7.56
N ILE A 165 6.53 -4.43 -6.81
CA ILE A 165 5.08 -4.51 -6.99
C ILE A 165 4.59 -3.16 -7.48
N VAL A 166 3.65 -3.20 -8.43
CA VAL A 166 3.03 -2.01 -9.01
C VAL A 166 1.58 -1.96 -8.58
N VAL A 167 1.15 -0.80 -8.09
CA VAL A 167 -0.26 -0.49 -7.85
C VAL A 167 -0.73 0.43 -8.97
N TYR A 168 -1.69 -0.04 -9.76
CA TYR A 168 -2.12 0.63 -10.98
C TYR A 168 -3.53 0.18 -11.36
N ASN A 169 -4.42 1.13 -11.65
CA ASN A 169 -5.77 0.84 -12.14
C ASN A 169 -5.81 0.97 -13.67
N MET A 170 -5.76 -0.16 -14.37
CA MET A 170 -5.67 -0.19 -15.83
C MET A 170 -6.91 0.38 -16.52
N GLU A 171 -8.10 0.21 -15.94
CA GLU A 171 -9.38 0.65 -16.50
C GLU A 171 -9.59 2.16 -16.35
N LYS A 172 -9.09 2.73 -15.24
CA LYS A 172 -9.25 4.15 -14.90
C LYS A 172 -8.03 5.01 -15.26
N THR A 173 -7.02 4.43 -15.90
CA THR A 173 -5.83 5.18 -16.30
C THR A 173 -6.11 6.09 -17.48
N CYS A 174 -5.82 7.38 -17.31
CA CYS A 174 -5.94 8.38 -18.35
C CYS A 174 -4.89 8.14 -19.44
N ARG A 175 -5.32 7.76 -20.66
CA ARG A 175 -4.45 7.64 -21.85
C ARG A 175 -4.17 8.98 -22.55
N CYS A 176 -4.30 10.09 -21.82
CA CYS A 176 -4.31 11.43 -22.41
C CYS A 176 -2.93 11.91 -22.90
N GLY A 177 -1.85 11.19 -22.59
CA GLY A 177 -0.47 11.57 -22.93
C GLY A 177 0.12 12.62 -21.98
N TYR A 178 1.45 12.76 -21.98
CA TYR A 178 2.18 13.57 -20.99
C TYR A 178 1.72 15.04 -20.92
N LYS A 179 1.55 15.70 -22.08
CA LYS A 179 1.13 17.12 -22.16
C LYS A 179 -0.27 17.36 -21.56
N LYS A 180 -1.21 16.42 -21.73
CA LYS A 180 -2.55 16.52 -21.13
C LYS A 180 -2.53 16.17 -19.64
N ALA A 181 -1.66 15.26 -19.23
CA ALA A 181 -1.52 14.87 -17.82
C ALA A 181 -1.04 16.04 -16.92
N GLU A 182 -0.19 16.92 -17.44
CA GLU A 182 0.30 18.11 -16.73
C GLU A 182 -0.81 19.08 -16.34
N ARG A 183 -1.78 19.29 -17.25
CA ARG A 183 -2.92 20.21 -17.05
C ARG A 183 -4.16 19.53 -16.46
N CYS A 184 -4.09 18.22 -16.25
CA CYS A 184 -5.19 17.42 -15.75
C CYS A 184 -5.46 17.71 -14.26
N THR A 185 -6.64 18.26 -13.98
CA THR A 185 -7.17 18.55 -12.64
C THR A 185 -7.94 17.38 -12.03
N ASN A 186 -8.59 16.57 -12.88
CA ASN A 186 -9.35 15.39 -12.44
C ASN A 186 -8.48 14.13 -12.48
N LYS A 187 -7.86 13.77 -11.35
CA LYS A 187 -6.88 12.68 -11.23
C LYS A 187 -7.53 11.31 -11.03
N VAL A 188 -8.54 10.95 -11.84
CA VAL A 188 -9.27 9.67 -11.77
C VAL A 188 -8.36 8.44 -11.68
N CYS A 189 -7.24 8.45 -12.43
CA CYS A 189 -6.23 7.38 -12.40
C CYS A 189 -5.60 7.15 -11.01
N PHE A 190 -5.53 8.20 -10.19
CA PHE A 190 -5.06 8.14 -8.81
C PHE A 190 -6.19 8.05 -7.80
N ASP A 191 -7.33 8.71 -8.03
CA ASP A 191 -8.46 8.71 -7.11
C ASP A 191 -9.18 7.36 -7.05
N SER A 192 -9.09 6.58 -8.14
CA SER A 192 -9.52 5.18 -8.18
C SER A 192 -8.62 4.22 -7.39
N ILE A 193 -7.46 4.68 -6.94
CA ILE A 193 -6.54 3.94 -6.08
C ILE A 193 -6.55 4.61 -4.70
N ASN A 194 -7.28 4.01 -3.76
CA ASN A 194 -7.27 4.45 -2.36
C ASN A 194 -6.13 3.79 -1.56
N GLU A 195 -6.04 4.11 -0.27
CA GLU A 195 -5.01 3.63 0.64
C GLU A 195 -5.08 2.12 0.88
N THR A 196 -6.28 1.52 0.82
CA THR A 196 -6.42 0.08 1.08
C THR A 196 -5.78 -0.75 -0.02
N HIS A 197 -5.91 -0.33 -1.29
CA HIS A 197 -5.23 -1.01 -2.40
C HIS A 197 -3.70 -0.98 -2.23
N PHE A 198 -3.16 0.16 -1.79
CA PHE A 198 -1.72 0.31 -1.57
C PHE A 198 -1.26 -0.48 -0.33
N ALA A 199 -2.04 -0.46 0.75
CA ALA A 199 -1.77 -1.24 1.96
C ALA A 199 -1.78 -2.75 1.67
N ASP A 200 -2.72 -3.25 0.87
CA ASP A 200 -2.76 -4.66 0.46
C ASP A 200 -1.52 -5.04 -0.35
N ALA A 201 -1.06 -4.17 -1.26
CA ALA A 201 0.18 -4.39 -2.01
C ALA A 201 1.43 -4.37 -1.12
N ILE A 202 1.45 -3.54 -0.08
CA ILE A 202 2.52 -3.52 0.95
C ILE A 202 2.52 -4.84 1.70
N LEU A 203 1.38 -5.27 2.25
CA LEU A 203 1.26 -6.54 2.98
C LEU A 203 1.69 -7.74 2.11
N TYR A 204 1.29 -7.73 0.83
CA TYR A 204 1.71 -8.75 -0.12
C TYR A 204 3.23 -8.73 -0.34
N SER A 205 3.83 -7.54 -0.52
CA SER A 205 5.28 -7.37 -0.63
C SER A 205 6.04 -7.89 0.59
N LEU A 206 5.57 -7.54 1.79
CA LEU A 206 6.19 -7.94 3.06
C LEU A 206 6.17 -9.47 3.22
N ASN A 207 5.03 -10.10 2.93
CA ASN A 207 4.88 -11.56 3.00
C ASN A 207 5.78 -12.29 1.98
N LEU A 208 5.98 -11.72 0.79
CA LEU A 208 6.80 -12.35 -0.25
C LEU A 208 8.31 -12.17 -0.05
N PHE A 209 8.75 -10.97 0.35
CA PHE A 209 10.15 -10.58 0.19
C PHE A 209 10.88 -10.22 1.49
N VAL A 210 10.15 -9.94 2.56
CA VAL A 210 10.76 -9.57 3.86
C VAL A 210 10.83 -10.77 4.81
N GLY A 211 9.94 -11.77 4.66
CA GLY A 211 10.02 -13.06 5.37
C GLY A 211 9.77 -13.01 6.88
N ARG A 212 9.73 -11.83 7.49
CA ARG A 212 9.43 -11.59 8.92
C ARG A 212 7.93 -11.59 9.25
N TRP A 213 7.05 -11.61 8.26
CA TRP A 213 5.61 -11.39 8.46
C TRP A 213 4.76 -12.51 7.82
N LYS A 214 4.33 -13.49 8.63
CA LYS A 214 3.20 -14.38 8.31
C LYS A 214 1.91 -13.67 8.74
N LYS A 215 0.96 -13.51 7.83
CA LYS A 215 -0.37 -12.90 8.08
C LYS A 215 -1.11 -13.66 9.21
N PRO A 216 -1.45 -13.07 10.37
CA PRO A 216 -2.07 -13.84 11.46
C PRO A 216 -3.57 -14.20 11.27
N SER A 217 -4.27 -13.81 10.20
CA SER A 217 -5.75 -13.93 10.22
C SER A 217 -6.46 -13.95 8.86
N LEU A 218 -6.24 -15.00 8.06
CA LEU A 218 -7.24 -15.39 7.04
C LEU A 218 -7.76 -16.82 7.19
N ASP A 219 -7.07 -17.68 7.94
CA ASP A 219 -7.40 -19.12 8.02
C ASP A 219 -8.47 -19.48 9.08
N ARG A 220 -9.11 -18.51 9.76
CA ARG A 220 -10.07 -18.77 10.85
C ARG A 220 -11.47 -18.18 10.68
N ILE A 221 -11.90 -17.88 9.45
CA ILE A 221 -13.31 -17.53 9.21
C ILE A 221 -14.05 -18.75 8.65
N LYS A 222 -14.99 -19.31 9.43
CA LYS A 222 -15.99 -20.26 8.93
C LYS A 222 -17.27 -19.50 8.55
N ILE A 223 -17.73 -19.73 7.33
CA ILE A 223 -18.96 -19.17 6.75
C ILE A 223 -20.08 -20.19 7.02
N ALA A 224 -21.27 -19.73 7.45
CA ALA A 224 -22.42 -20.61 7.65
C ALA A 224 -22.76 -21.34 6.33
N PRO A 225 -23.11 -22.65 6.35
CA PRO A 225 -23.20 -23.47 5.14
C PRO A 225 -24.28 -23.03 4.14
N ASN A 226 -25.25 -22.22 4.57
CA ASN A 226 -26.31 -21.63 3.75
C ASN A 226 -25.96 -20.25 3.17
N VAL A 227 -24.77 -19.72 3.47
CA VAL A 227 -24.27 -18.44 2.96
C VAL A 227 -23.19 -18.72 1.91
N LYS A 228 -23.45 -18.30 0.67
CA LYS A 228 -22.48 -18.38 -0.43
C LYS A 228 -21.98 -16.97 -0.74
N ILE A 229 -20.67 -16.82 -0.87
CA ILE A 229 -20.03 -15.53 -1.16
C ILE A 229 -19.37 -15.63 -2.52
N GLU A 230 -19.72 -14.73 -3.43
CA GLU A 230 -19.11 -14.62 -4.76
C GLU A 230 -18.48 -13.24 -4.93
N GLN A 231 -17.29 -13.19 -5.55
CA GLN A 231 -16.65 -11.93 -5.89
C GLN A 231 -16.86 -11.64 -7.37
N ASN A 232 -17.17 -10.40 -7.69
CA ASN A 232 -17.14 -9.90 -9.05
C ASN A 232 -16.42 -8.55 -9.13
N GLY A 233 -16.20 -8.04 -10.34
CA GLY A 233 -15.46 -6.80 -10.58
C GLY A 233 -16.03 -5.55 -9.89
N ASN A 234 -17.24 -5.61 -9.33
CA ASN A 234 -17.92 -4.49 -8.69
C ASN A 234 -18.10 -4.66 -7.17
N GLY A 235 -17.73 -5.80 -6.56
CA GLY A 235 -17.86 -5.99 -5.12
C GLY A 235 -18.00 -7.45 -4.68
N THR A 236 -18.41 -7.64 -3.42
CA THR A 236 -18.71 -8.96 -2.87
C THR A 236 -20.21 -9.16 -2.86
N ILE A 237 -20.70 -10.20 -3.55
CA ILE A 237 -22.09 -10.61 -3.54
C ILE A 237 -22.26 -11.69 -2.48
N ILE A 238 -23.23 -11.51 -1.59
CA ILE A 238 -23.61 -12.51 -0.59
C ILE A 238 -24.98 -13.08 -0.94
N TYR A 239 -25.04 -14.39 -1.09
CA TYR A 239 -26.24 -15.18 -1.28
C TYR A 239 -26.58 -15.89 0.03
N ASN A 240 -27.79 -15.67 0.55
CA ASN A 240 -28.34 -16.42 1.67
C ASN A 240 -29.68 -17.03 1.22
N ARG A 241 -29.84 -18.36 1.31
CA ARG A 241 -31.07 -19.06 0.87
C ARG A 241 -32.34 -18.62 1.60
N ALA A 242 -32.24 -17.93 2.74
CA ALA A 242 -33.39 -17.37 3.46
C ALA A 242 -33.86 -15.99 2.92
N VAL A 243 -33.11 -15.37 2.00
CA VAL A 243 -33.42 -14.06 1.43
C VAL A 243 -33.67 -14.22 -0.07
N PRO A 244 -34.79 -13.71 -0.61
CA PRO A 244 -35.19 -13.97 -2.00
C PRO A 244 -34.32 -13.27 -3.05
N LYS A 245 -33.46 -12.33 -2.69
CA LYS A 245 -32.55 -11.62 -3.60
C LYS A 245 -31.12 -11.52 -3.03
N PRO A 246 -30.08 -11.65 -3.88
CA PRO A 246 -28.69 -11.47 -3.47
C PRO A 246 -28.39 -10.02 -3.08
N ILE A 247 -27.54 -9.83 -2.05
CA ILE A 247 -27.11 -8.50 -1.59
C ILE A 247 -25.68 -8.25 -2.06
N LEU A 248 -25.49 -7.17 -2.81
CA LEU A 248 -24.18 -6.65 -3.20
C LEU A 248 -23.65 -5.75 -2.09
N ILE A 249 -22.55 -6.15 -1.45
CA ILE A 249 -21.87 -5.33 -0.44
C ILE A 249 -20.62 -4.71 -1.09
N ASN A 250 -20.64 -3.39 -1.25
CA ASN A 250 -19.55 -2.60 -1.82
C ASN A 250 -18.38 -2.37 -0.84
N HIS A 251 -18.17 -3.31 0.10
CA HIS A 251 -17.14 -3.24 1.13
C HIS A 251 -16.51 -4.61 1.39
N GLY A 252 -15.21 -4.62 1.71
CA GLY A 252 -14.42 -5.84 1.83
C GLY A 252 -14.74 -6.68 3.08
N LEU A 253 -14.65 -8.00 2.90
CA LEU A 253 -14.84 -9.04 3.92
C LEU A 253 -14.14 -8.80 5.28
N LYS A 254 -12.99 -8.10 5.29
CA LYS A 254 -12.23 -7.79 6.52
C LYS A 254 -12.97 -6.80 7.43
N LYS A 255 -13.66 -5.82 6.84
CA LYS A 255 -14.41 -4.78 7.57
C LYS A 255 -15.73 -5.32 8.12
N ILE A 256 -16.40 -6.16 7.33
CA ILE A 256 -17.57 -6.94 7.78
C ILE A 256 -17.19 -7.74 9.05
N LYS A 257 -16.08 -8.48 9.04
CA LYS A 257 -15.62 -9.27 10.20
C LYS A 257 -15.35 -8.43 11.45
N GLN A 258 -14.86 -7.20 11.31
CA GLN A 258 -14.59 -6.32 12.44
C GLN A 258 -15.88 -5.82 13.13
N ILE A 259 -16.88 -5.46 12.32
CA ILE A 259 -18.21 -5.07 12.81
C ILE A 259 -18.86 -6.24 13.54
N LEU A 260 -18.84 -7.43 12.92
CA LEU A 260 -19.39 -8.66 13.49
C LEU A 260 -18.68 -9.08 14.80
N ASN A 261 -17.36 -8.89 14.87
CA ASN A 261 -16.58 -9.16 16.09
C ASN A 261 -16.86 -8.15 17.21
N TYR A 262 -17.07 -6.86 16.88
CA TYR A 262 -17.42 -5.85 17.88
C TYR A 262 -18.83 -6.07 18.42
N PHE A 263 -19.80 -6.31 17.53
CA PHE A 263 -21.16 -6.66 17.92
C PHE A 263 -21.20 -7.93 18.79
N GLY A 264 -20.42 -8.96 18.44
CA GLY A 264 -20.33 -10.18 19.26
C GLY A 264 -19.80 -9.94 20.68
N LYS A 265 -18.97 -8.92 20.88
CA LYS A 265 -18.43 -8.52 22.20
C LYS A 265 -19.42 -7.69 23.01
N THR A 266 -20.06 -6.70 22.40
CA THR A 266 -20.97 -5.79 23.13
C THR A 266 -22.39 -6.30 23.22
N ARG A 267 -22.79 -7.19 22.31
CA ARG A 267 -24.19 -7.63 22.09
C ARG A 267 -25.17 -6.46 21.93
N SER A 268 -24.67 -5.27 21.62
CA SER A 268 -25.45 -4.02 21.55
C SER A 268 -25.35 -3.41 20.16
N TYR A 269 -26.51 -3.30 19.50
CA TYR A 269 -26.65 -2.68 18.18
C TYR A 269 -26.32 -1.19 18.24
N ILE A 270 -26.92 -0.48 19.21
CA ILE A 270 -26.76 0.97 19.39
C ILE A 270 -25.28 1.33 19.56
N GLU A 271 -24.54 0.57 20.38
CA GLU A 271 -23.10 0.78 20.55
C GLU A 271 -22.28 0.46 19.30
N THR A 272 -22.70 -0.57 18.54
CA THR A 272 -22.00 -0.96 17.30
C THR A 272 -22.16 0.09 16.22
N VAL A 273 -23.37 0.62 16.04
CA VAL A 273 -23.65 1.70 15.07
C VAL A 273 -23.03 3.02 15.52
N ASN A 274 -23.04 3.34 16.81
CA ASN A 274 -22.37 4.55 17.30
C ASN A 274 -20.85 4.49 17.11
N LYS A 275 -20.25 3.29 17.21
CA LYS A 275 -18.82 3.08 16.96
C LYS A 275 -18.46 3.04 15.47
N TYR A 276 -19.40 2.61 14.64
CA TYR A 276 -19.22 2.44 13.20
C TYR A 276 -20.38 3.09 12.41
N PRO A 277 -20.57 4.41 12.54
CA PRO A 277 -21.74 5.11 12.01
C PRO A 277 -21.82 5.07 10.48
N GLU A 278 -20.67 4.99 9.80
CA GLU A 278 -20.57 4.84 8.34
C GLU A 278 -21.01 3.47 7.82
N TYR A 279 -21.35 2.54 8.73
CA TYR A 279 -21.74 1.17 8.41
C TYR A 279 -23.11 0.78 8.95
N LYS A 280 -23.96 1.76 9.31
CA LYS A 280 -25.33 1.55 9.80
C LYS A 280 -26.12 0.58 8.91
N GLU A 281 -26.10 0.79 7.59
CA GLU A 281 -26.82 -0.05 6.61
C GLU A 281 -26.33 -1.52 6.59
N ILE A 282 -25.03 -1.74 6.85
CA ILE A 282 -24.43 -3.10 6.93
C ILE A 282 -24.79 -3.76 8.26
N ALA A 283 -24.74 -3.01 9.36
CA ALA A 283 -25.15 -3.49 10.68
C ALA A 283 -26.64 -3.87 10.70
N ASP A 284 -27.51 -3.04 10.12
CA ASP A 284 -28.94 -3.29 9.92
C ASP A 284 -29.16 -4.59 9.14
N PHE A 285 -28.39 -4.81 8.07
CA PHE A 285 -28.44 -6.04 7.26
C PHE A 285 -28.06 -7.31 8.03
N PHE A 286 -26.97 -7.32 8.81
CA PHE A 286 -26.55 -8.52 9.55
C PHE A 286 -27.47 -8.84 10.74
N LEU A 287 -28.05 -7.82 11.38
CA LEU A 287 -28.88 -7.95 12.58
C LEU A 287 -30.35 -8.24 12.28
N MET A 288 -30.95 -7.54 11.32
CA MET A 288 -32.35 -7.79 10.92
C MET A 288 -32.52 -9.16 10.26
N HIS A 289 -31.46 -9.71 9.64
CA HIS A 289 -31.53 -10.99 8.91
C HIS A 289 -30.87 -12.18 9.65
N ARG A 290 -30.55 -12.03 10.94
CA ARG A 290 -30.01 -13.10 11.83
C ARG A 290 -28.77 -13.83 11.29
N ILE A 291 -27.90 -13.14 10.54
CA ILE A 291 -26.66 -13.73 10.03
C ILE A 291 -25.56 -13.47 11.05
N LEU A 292 -25.47 -14.27 12.13
CA LEU A 292 -24.21 -14.55 12.86
C LEU A 292 -24.37 -15.66 13.92
N ILE A 293 -23.48 -16.66 13.79
CA ILE A 293 -22.94 -17.63 14.77
C ILE A 293 -23.95 -18.53 15.51
N SER A 294 -24.02 -19.82 15.11
CA SER A 294 -24.17 -20.91 16.10
C SER A 294 -22.77 -21.28 16.58
N ASP A 295 -22.54 -21.59 17.85
CA ASP A 295 -23.19 -22.71 18.54
C ASP A 295 -24.10 -22.28 19.73
N SER A 296 -25.41 -22.29 19.43
CA SER A 296 -26.62 -22.66 20.20
C SER A 296 -26.76 -22.40 21.72
N PRO A 297 -28.00 -22.49 22.28
CA PRO A 297 -29.28 -21.92 21.88
C PRO A 297 -29.93 -21.11 23.05
N LYS A 298 -30.96 -20.29 22.73
CA LYS A 298 -31.71 -19.40 23.65
C LYS A 298 -30.91 -18.14 24.01
N ILE A 299 -31.36 -16.93 23.73
CA ILE A 299 -32.59 -16.32 24.26
C ILE A 299 -33.16 -15.31 23.23
N TYR A 300 -34.48 -15.36 23.09
CA TYR A 300 -35.33 -14.36 22.44
C TYR A 300 -35.55 -13.14 23.36
N ASN A 301 -35.62 -11.93 22.79
CA ASN A 301 -36.75 -10.98 22.89
C ASN A 301 -36.40 -9.76 22.00
N ARG A 302 -37.12 -9.47 20.91
CA ARG A 302 -38.43 -8.79 20.86
C ARG A 302 -38.43 -7.52 21.72
N ASP A 303 -37.85 -6.45 21.17
CA ASP A 303 -38.55 -5.23 20.75
C ASP A 303 -37.48 -4.17 20.37
N LEU A 304 -37.79 -3.36 19.36
CA LEU A 304 -36.99 -2.34 18.65
C LEU A 304 -36.29 -2.79 17.36
#